data_AF-K9B516-F1
#
_entry.id   AF-K9B516-F1
#
_cell.length_a   1.000
_cell.length_b   1.000
_cell.length_c   1.000
_cell.angle_alpha   90.00
_cell.angle_beta   90.00
_cell.angle_gamma   90.00
#
_symmetry.space_group_name_H-M   'P 1'
#
loop_
_entity.id
_entity.type
_entity.pdbx_description
1 polymer ?
#
loop_
_entity_poly.entity_id
_entity_poly.type
_entity_poly.pdbx_seq_one_letter_code
_entity_poly.pdbx_strand_id
1 'polypeptide(L)'
;MNKQKAFTLIELMITVAIIAIIAAIAIPSYEVYIRRAELSTAQQEMLKVAELLEKHRARNFSYDGFVLKGTSSNQGPYYSVASASNNSLLLPLDASSGKQKFTMTLTLNAQTWALTTVSENPRNYSLLLTSTGIKCKTKTPANITAQACGLGQEDW
;
A
#
# COMPACT_ATOMS: atom_id res chain seq x y z
N MET A 1 -12.42 45.15 39.22
CA MET A 1 -11.96 45.39 37.84
C MET A 1 -11.07 44.23 37.41
N ASN A 2 -11.60 43.30 36.62
CA ASN A 2 -10.81 42.24 36.02
C ASN A 2 -9.97 42.83 34.89
N LYS A 3 -8.65 42.88 35.05
CA LYS A 3 -7.73 43.21 33.95
C LYS A 3 -7.78 42.07 32.95
N GLN A 4 -8.49 42.24 31.83
CA GLN A 4 -8.37 41.34 30.69
C GLN A 4 -6.95 41.47 30.14
N LYS A 5 -6.12 40.44 30.34
CA LYS A 5 -4.80 40.34 29.69
C LYS A 5 -5.04 40.04 28.21
N ALA A 6 -4.88 41.05 27.35
CA ALA A 6 -4.83 40.86 25.92
C ALA A 6 -3.41 40.48 25.49
N PHE A 7 -3.28 39.56 24.52
CA PHE A 7 -2.02 39.17 23.90
C PHE A 7 -1.39 40.31 23.12
N THR A 8 -0.07 40.44 23.15
CA THR A 8 0.65 41.43 22.35
C THR A 8 0.90 40.91 20.93
N LEU A 9 0.97 41.83 19.96
CA LEU A 9 1.28 41.49 18.57
C LEU A 9 2.68 40.85 18.44
N ILE A 10 3.62 41.28 19.28
CA ILE A 10 4.98 40.73 19.28
C ILE A 10 5.03 39.29 19.83
N GLU A 11 4.25 38.96 20.87
CA GLU A 11 4.12 37.56 21.34
C GLU A 11 3.58 36.65 20.24
N LEU A 12 2.57 37.12 19.49
CA LEU A 12 2.04 36.39 18.35
C LEU A 12 3.12 36.16 17.29
N MET A 13 3.87 37.19 16.91
CA MET A 13 4.91 37.06 15.88
C MET A 13 6.01 36.07 16.27
N ILE A 14 6.45 36.09 17.53
CA ILE A 14 7.46 35.14 18.03
C ILE A 14 6.89 33.71 18.02
N THR A 15 5.66 33.50 18.50
CA THR A 15 5.05 32.18 18.47
C THR A 15 4.90 31.61 17.05
N VAL A 16 4.50 32.43 16.07
CA VAL A 16 4.40 32.02 14.67
C VAL A 16 5.78 31.66 14.10
N ALA A 17 6.82 32.44 14.41
CA ALA A 17 8.18 32.15 13.98
C ALA A 17 8.69 30.79 14.52
N ILE A 18 8.42 30.50 15.79
CA ILE A 18 8.78 29.21 16.41
C ILE A 18 8.02 28.05 15.73
N ILE A 19 6.71 28.21 15.50
CA ILE A 19 5.90 27.19 14.83
C ILE A 19 6.40 26.95 13.40
N ALA A 20 6.79 28.00 12.67
CA ALA A 20 7.31 27.87 11.31
C ALA A 20 8.61 27.05 11.25
N ILE A 21 9.53 27.26 12.20
CA ILE A 21 10.78 26.49 12.30
C ILE A 21 10.48 25.01 12.56
N ILE A 22 9.57 24.72 13.51
CA ILE A 22 9.20 23.35 13.84
C ILE A 22 8.51 22.66 12.65
N ALA A 23 7.58 23.35 11.99
CA ALA A 23 6.83 22.83 10.86
C ALA A 23 7.73 22.45 9.68
N ALA A 24 8.78 23.24 9.40
CA ALA A 24 9.73 22.98 8.32
C ALA A 24 10.43 21.62 8.44
N ILE A 25 10.66 21.13 9.67
CA ILE A 25 11.31 19.85 9.94
C ILE A 25 10.26 18.75 10.14
N ALA A 26 9.17 19.06 10.85
CA ALA A 26 8.15 18.08 11.22
C ALA A 26 7.36 17.55 10.02
N ILE A 27 6.97 18.42 9.08
CA ILE A 27 6.14 18.04 7.92
C ILE A 27 6.80 16.95 7.05
N PRO A 28 8.02 17.13 6.50
CA PRO A 28 8.64 16.11 5.65
C PRO A 28 8.91 14.80 6.40
N SER A 29 9.24 14.88 7.70
CA SER A 29 9.42 13.70 8.55
C SER A 29 8.12 12.92 8.71
N TYR A 30 7.01 13.62 8.96
CA TYR A 30 5.69 13.01 9.08
C TYR A 30 5.22 12.37 7.77
N GLU A 31 5.49 12.98 6.61
CA GLU A 31 5.20 12.36 5.32
C GLU A 31 5.93 11.03 5.11
N VAL A 32 7.20 10.95 5.53
CA VAL A 32 7.97 9.69 5.47
C VAL A 32 7.33 8.64 6.37
N TYR A 33 6.92 9.01 7.58
CA TYR A 33 6.23 8.11 8.51
C TYR A 33 4.93 7.56 7.91
N ILE A 34 4.09 8.42 7.35
CA ILE A 34 2.82 8.01 6.72
C ILE A 34 3.08 7.06 5.54
N ARG A 35 4.05 7.35 4.67
CA ARG A 35 4.40 6.43 3.56
C ARG A 35 4.85 5.05 4.05
N ARG A 36 5.61 4.99 5.16
CA ARG A 36 6.02 3.71 5.77
C ARG A 36 4.84 2.95 6.37
N ALA A 37 3.93 3.65 7.04
CA ALA A 37 2.72 3.05 7.58
C ALA A 37 1.85 2.46 6.45
N GLU A 38 1.64 3.23 5.39
CA GLU A 38 0.91 2.80 4.19
C GLU A 38 1.55 1.57 3.52
N LEU A 39 2.88 1.56 3.40
CA LEU A 39 3.63 0.42 2.87
C LEU A 39 3.44 -0.83 3.73
N SER A 40 3.51 -0.69 5.06
CA SER A 40 3.28 -1.78 6.00
C SER A 40 1.87 -2.35 5.87
N THR A 41 0.85 -1.50 5.67
CA THR A 41 -0.52 -1.96 5.42
C THR A 41 -0.58 -2.76 4.11
N ALA A 42 0.04 -2.28 3.03
CA ALA A 42 0.07 -3.01 1.77
C ALA A 42 0.75 -4.38 1.90
N GLN A 43 1.86 -4.47 2.63
CA GLN A 43 2.54 -5.73 2.93
C GLN A 43 1.63 -6.71 3.68
N GLN A 44 0.89 -6.23 4.68
CA GLN A 44 -0.06 -7.05 5.44
C GLN A 44 -1.18 -7.59 4.55
N GLU A 45 -1.74 -6.75 3.68
CA GLU A 45 -2.78 -7.18 2.73
C GLU A 45 -2.25 -8.21 1.72
N MET A 46 -1.01 -8.07 1.24
CA MET A 46 -0.37 -9.07 0.38
C MET A 46 -0.23 -10.43 1.10
N LEU A 47 0.17 -10.43 2.38
CA LEU A 47 0.31 -11.66 3.16
C LEU A 47 -1.04 -12.35 3.39
N LYS A 48 -2.10 -11.59 3.65
CA LYS A 48 -3.47 -12.14 3.76
C LYS A 48 -3.92 -12.79 2.46
N VAL A 49 -3.64 -12.14 1.33
CA VAL A 49 -3.99 -12.71 0.02
C VAL A 49 -3.17 -13.97 -0.28
N ALA A 50 -1.88 -13.98 0.07
CA ALA A 50 -1.05 -15.17 -0.03
C ALA A 50 -1.62 -16.34 0.78
N GLU A 51 -2.06 -16.10 2.02
CA GLU A 51 -2.73 -17.12 2.85
C GLU A 51 -3.99 -17.68 2.16
N LEU A 52 -4.82 -16.81 1.58
CA LEU A 52 -6.02 -17.21 0.87
C LEU A 52 -5.72 -18.04 -0.39
N LEU A 53 -4.65 -17.70 -1.11
CA LEU A 53 -4.15 -18.45 -2.26
C LEU A 53 -3.72 -19.87 -1.84
N GLU A 54 -2.96 -20.00 -0.76
CA GLU A 54 -2.56 -21.31 -0.23
C GLU A 54 -3.77 -22.13 0.23
N LYS A 55 -4.74 -21.48 0.89
CA LYS A 55 -6.00 -22.11 1.28
C LYS A 55 -6.81 -22.59 0.07
N HIS A 56 -6.78 -21.86 -1.05
CA HIS A 56 -7.45 -22.24 -2.29
C HIS A 56 -6.76 -23.44 -2.94
N ARG A 57 -5.43 -23.44 -3.03
CA ARG A 57 -4.65 -24.57 -3.54
C ARG A 57 -4.86 -25.83 -2.71
N ALA A 58 -4.94 -25.71 -1.39
CA ALA A 58 -5.21 -26.86 -0.52
C ALA A 58 -6.56 -27.54 -0.80
N ARG A 59 -7.56 -26.78 -1.28
CA ARG A 59 -8.90 -27.33 -1.62
C ARG A 59 -9.00 -27.81 -3.06
N ASN A 60 -8.36 -27.10 -3.99
CA ASN A 60 -8.56 -27.29 -5.44
C ASN A 60 -7.36 -27.94 -6.13
N PHE A 61 -6.27 -28.21 -5.40
CA PHE A 61 -4.98 -28.69 -5.92
C PHE A 61 -4.34 -27.80 -6.99
N SER A 62 -4.84 -26.57 -7.15
CA SER A 62 -4.44 -25.61 -8.17
C SER A 62 -4.71 -24.19 -7.66
N TYR A 63 -3.90 -23.20 -8.05
CA TYR A 63 -4.24 -21.78 -7.84
C TYR A 63 -5.18 -21.23 -8.92
N ASP A 64 -5.41 -21.99 -9.99
CA ASP A 64 -6.25 -21.56 -11.10
C ASP A 64 -7.68 -21.23 -10.62
N GLY A 65 -8.29 -20.24 -11.26
CA GLY A 65 -9.60 -19.71 -10.90
C GLY A 65 -9.68 -18.95 -9.58
N PHE A 66 -8.56 -18.71 -8.87
CA PHE A 66 -8.55 -17.79 -7.74
C PHE A 66 -8.67 -16.33 -8.23
N VAL A 67 -9.44 -15.52 -7.52
CA VAL A 67 -9.72 -14.14 -7.93
C VAL A 67 -9.61 -13.19 -6.73
N LEU A 68 -9.06 -12.00 -6.98
CA LEU A 68 -9.03 -10.90 -6.02
C LEU A 68 -10.27 -10.04 -6.21
N LYS A 69 -11.47 -10.48 -5.81
CA LYS A 69 -12.62 -9.60 -5.97
C LYS A 69 -12.64 -8.53 -4.88
N GLY A 70 -12.15 -7.34 -5.21
CA GLY A 70 -12.83 -6.11 -4.82
C GLY A 70 -14.12 -6.01 -5.63
N THR A 71 -15.23 -5.62 -5.01
CA THR A 71 -16.47 -5.28 -5.74
C THR A 71 -16.17 -4.27 -6.87
N SER A 72 -17.11 -3.98 -7.78
CA SER A 72 -16.98 -2.84 -8.70
C SER A 72 -16.70 -1.50 -7.99
N SER A 73 -16.90 -1.45 -6.67
CA SER A 73 -16.59 -0.34 -5.78
C SER A 73 -15.30 -0.49 -4.97
N ASN A 74 -14.54 -1.59 -5.07
CA ASN A 74 -13.41 -1.92 -4.17
C ASN A 74 -13.71 -1.61 -2.70
N GLN A 75 -14.86 -2.09 -2.21
CA GLN A 75 -15.28 -1.89 -0.83
C GLN A 75 -15.58 -3.25 -0.19
N GLY A 76 -14.85 -3.56 0.89
CA GLY A 76 -15.14 -4.70 1.76
C GLY A 76 -14.09 -5.82 1.76
N PRO A 77 -14.29 -6.86 2.59
CA PRO A 77 -13.33 -7.95 2.75
C PRO A 77 -13.20 -8.83 1.50
N TYR A 78 -12.09 -9.56 1.42
CA TYR A 78 -11.78 -10.48 0.33
C TYR A 78 -12.81 -11.62 0.22
N TYR A 79 -13.38 -11.80 -0.97
CA TYR A 79 -14.16 -13.00 -1.26
C TYR A 79 -13.76 -13.58 -2.62
N SER A 80 -13.46 -14.88 -2.65
CA SER A 80 -13.37 -15.64 -3.90
C SER A 80 -14.77 -15.76 -4.49
N VAL A 81 -14.99 -15.26 -5.70
CA VAL A 81 -16.20 -15.56 -6.48
C VAL A 81 -15.82 -16.39 -7.68
N ALA A 82 -16.64 -17.37 -8.04
CA ALA A 82 -16.46 -18.07 -9.30
C ALA A 82 -16.61 -17.08 -10.46
N SER A 83 -15.71 -17.15 -11.45
CA SER A 83 -15.77 -16.40 -12.71
C SER A 83 -15.56 -14.88 -12.65
N ALA A 84 -14.83 -14.34 -11.66
CA ALA A 84 -14.34 -12.96 -11.79
C ALA A 84 -13.09 -12.90 -12.69
N SER A 85 -13.00 -11.87 -13.53
CA SER A 85 -11.81 -11.56 -14.34
C SER A 85 -10.86 -10.56 -13.65
N ASN A 86 -11.25 -10.05 -12.48
CA ASN A 86 -10.51 -8.99 -11.80
C ASN A 86 -9.41 -9.58 -10.94
N ASN A 87 -8.18 -9.39 -11.42
CA ASN A 87 -6.97 -9.75 -10.70
C ASN A 87 -6.32 -8.54 -10.00
N SER A 88 -6.98 -7.39 -10.01
CA SER A 88 -6.49 -6.18 -9.37
C SER A 88 -7.32 -5.79 -8.15
N LEU A 89 -6.64 -5.26 -7.14
CA LEU A 89 -7.21 -4.76 -5.90
C LEU A 89 -6.63 -3.39 -5.60
N LEU A 90 -7.50 -2.44 -5.28
CA LEU A 90 -7.10 -1.12 -4.83
C LEU A 90 -6.92 -1.12 -3.31
N LEU A 91 -5.86 -0.49 -2.84
CA LEU A 91 -5.55 -0.37 -1.43
C LEU A 91 -5.50 1.11 -1.01
N PRO A 92 -6.06 1.48 0.15
CA PRO A 92 -6.79 0.63 1.11
C PRO A 92 -8.10 0.04 0.54
N LEU A 93 -8.65 -0.99 1.20
CA LEU A 93 -9.79 -1.82 0.72
C LEU A 93 -11.14 -1.09 0.57
N ASP A 94 -11.17 0.21 0.82
CA ASP A 94 -12.30 1.12 0.66
C ASP A 94 -12.02 2.18 -0.42
N ALA A 95 -10.86 2.13 -1.07
CA ALA A 95 -10.44 3.10 -2.07
C ALA A 95 -11.17 2.92 -3.40
N SER A 96 -11.73 4.01 -3.90
CA SER A 96 -12.21 4.11 -5.28
C SER A 96 -11.06 4.32 -6.26
N SER A 97 -11.30 3.99 -7.54
CA SER A 97 -10.36 4.29 -8.62
C SER A 97 -9.97 5.78 -8.64
N GLY A 98 -8.68 6.06 -8.77
CA GLY A 98 -8.07 7.40 -8.70
C GLY A 98 -7.83 7.92 -7.28
N LYS A 99 -8.23 7.18 -6.24
CA LYS A 99 -8.00 7.51 -4.82
C LYS A 99 -7.20 6.44 -4.08
N GLN A 100 -6.84 5.35 -4.76
CA GLN A 100 -5.99 4.33 -4.19
C GLN A 100 -4.60 4.87 -3.86
N LYS A 101 -3.96 4.25 -2.88
CA LYS A 101 -2.55 4.47 -2.55
C LYS A 101 -1.66 3.42 -3.20
N PHE A 102 -2.19 2.20 -3.33
CA PHE A 102 -1.56 1.12 -4.08
C PHE A 102 -2.57 0.40 -4.96
N THR A 103 -2.06 -0.13 -6.06
CA THR A 103 -2.75 -1.07 -6.93
C THR A 103 -2.03 -2.41 -6.83
N MET A 104 -2.68 -3.40 -6.23
CA MET A 104 -2.21 -4.78 -6.21
C MET A 104 -2.71 -5.52 -7.44
N THR A 105 -1.86 -6.31 -8.08
CA THR A 105 -2.19 -7.14 -9.23
C THR A 105 -1.70 -8.56 -8.97
N LEU A 106 -2.59 -9.52 -9.14
CA LEU A 106 -2.32 -10.95 -9.06
C LEU A 106 -2.09 -11.53 -10.45
N THR A 107 -0.93 -12.16 -10.63
CA THR A 107 -0.65 -12.98 -11.79
C THR A 107 -0.54 -14.43 -11.30
N LEU A 108 -1.32 -15.34 -11.87
CA LEU A 108 -1.35 -16.74 -11.46
C LEU A 108 -1.45 -17.69 -12.64
N ASN A 109 -1.07 -18.94 -12.40
CA ASN A 109 -1.42 -20.10 -13.21
C ASN A 109 -1.78 -21.26 -12.25
N ALA A 110 -1.94 -22.49 -12.76
CA ALA A 110 -2.30 -23.63 -11.93
C ALA A 110 -1.30 -23.93 -10.79
N GLN A 111 -0.02 -23.56 -10.92
CA GLN A 111 1.07 -23.96 -10.03
C GLN A 111 1.76 -22.81 -9.29
N THR A 112 1.75 -21.60 -9.84
CA THR A 112 2.45 -20.44 -9.26
C THR A 112 1.59 -19.18 -9.27
N TRP A 113 1.91 -18.28 -8.36
CA TRP A 113 1.34 -16.94 -8.28
C TRP A 113 2.40 -15.88 -7.95
N ALA A 114 2.13 -14.64 -8.35
CA ALA A 114 2.88 -13.43 -8.03
C ALA A 114 1.91 -12.28 -7.75
N LEU A 115 2.11 -11.58 -6.63
CA LEU A 115 1.42 -10.37 -6.25
C LEU A 115 2.36 -9.19 -6.45
N THR A 116 1.99 -8.29 -7.35
CA THR A 116 2.70 -7.03 -7.58
C THR A 116 1.86 -5.89 -7.03
N THR A 117 2.37 -5.13 -6.05
CA THR A 117 1.71 -3.92 -5.55
C THR A 117 2.48 -2.69 -5.99
N VAL A 118 1.85 -1.87 -6.81
CA VAL A 118 2.43 -0.61 -7.29
C VAL A 118 1.87 0.54 -6.47
N SER A 119 2.76 1.37 -5.93
CA SER A 119 2.39 2.62 -5.26
C SER A 119 2.03 3.71 -6.27
N GLU A 120 0.97 4.46 -6.00
CA GLU A 120 0.64 5.68 -6.75
C GLU A 120 1.59 6.84 -6.44
N ASN A 121 2.22 6.83 -5.25
CA ASN A 121 3.21 7.82 -4.88
C ASN A 121 4.60 7.40 -5.38
N PRO A 122 5.27 8.18 -6.25
CA PRO A 122 6.58 7.82 -6.82
C PRO A 122 7.72 7.84 -5.78
N ARG A 123 7.51 8.45 -4.61
CA ARG A 123 8.47 8.45 -3.51
C ARG A 123 8.33 7.24 -2.60
N ASN A 124 7.26 6.46 -2.74
CA ASN A 124 7.06 5.24 -1.96
C ASN A 124 7.57 4.01 -2.71
N TYR A 125 7.73 2.90 -1.99
CA TYR A 125 8.12 1.63 -2.58
C TYR A 125 6.90 0.91 -3.17
N SER A 126 7.16 0.14 -4.21
CA SER A 126 6.28 -0.89 -4.78
C SER A 126 6.84 -2.26 -4.42
N LEU A 127 5.98 -3.27 -4.25
CA LEU A 127 6.36 -4.57 -3.68
C LEU A 127 6.06 -5.72 -4.65
N LEU A 128 6.80 -6.80 -4.48
CA LEU A 128 6.55 -8.11 -5.06
C LEU A 128 6.53 -9.16 -3.96
N LEU A 129 5.55 -10.07 -4.05
CA LEU A 129 5.49 -11.30 -3.28
C LEU A 129 5.16 -12.45 -4.22
N THR A 130 5.92 -13.54 -4.20
CA THR A 130 5.65 -14.71 -5.05
C THR A 130 5.39 -15.97 -4.24
N SER A 131 4.72 -16.94 -4.86
CA SER A 131 4.56 -18.32 -4.37
C SER A 131 5.89 -19.03 -4.08
N THR A 132 6.99 -18.60 -4.71
CA THR A 132 8.34 -19.14 -4.49
C THR A 132 9.06 -18.48 -3.31
N GLY A 133 8.44 -17.50 -2.65
CA GLY A 133 8.98 -16.84 -1.46
C GLY A 133 9.78 -15.57 -1.73
N ILE A 134 9.81 -15.07 -2.97
CA ILE A 134 10.49 -13.80 -3.29
C ILE A 134 9.70 -12.66 -2.62
N LYS A 135 10.39 -11.86 -1.82
CA LYS A 135 9.87 -10.67 -1.14
C LYS A 135 10.82 -9.52 -1.38
N CYS A 136 10.49 -8.68 -2.35
CA CYS A 136 11.32 -7.55 -2.69
C CYS A 136 10.48 -6.30 -2.92
N LYS A 137 11.14 -5.14 -2.80
CA LYS A 137 10.56 -3.83 -3.01
C LYS A 137 11.48 -2.97 -3.84
N THR A 138 10.91 -2.02 -4.57
CA THR A 138 11.65 -1.05 -5.38
C THR A 138 10.89 0.26 -5.50
N LYS A 139 11.61 1.37 -5.71
CA LYS A 139 11.01 2.67 -6.08
C LYS A 139 10.73 2.80 -7.57
N THR A 140 11.20 1.86 -8.39
CA THR A 140 11.04 1.86 -9.84
C THR A 140 10.03 0.79 -10.27
N PRO A 141 8.70 1.07 -10.22
CA PRO A 141 7.67 0.05 -10.43
C PRO A 141 7.73 -0.61 -11.83
N ALA A 142 8.23 0.11 -12.84
CA ALA A 142 8.44 -0.42 -14.19
C ALA A 142 9.39 -1.64 -14.24
N ASN A 143 10.23 -1.82 -13.22
CA ASN A 143 11.17 -2.93 -13.13
C ASN A 143 10.60 -4.18 -12.44
N ILE A 144 9.38 -4.10 -11.89
CA ILE A 144 8.76 -5.25 -11.21
C ILE A 144 8.21 -6.21 -12.26
N THR A 145 8.64 -7.46 -12.14
CA THR A 145 8.15 -8.61 -12.91
C THR A 145 7.60 -9.66 -11.96
N ALA A 146 7.00 -10.74 -12.48
CA ALA A 146 6.52 -11.85 -11.65
C ALA A 146 7.65 -12.66 -10.98
N GLN A 147 8.92 -12.31 -11.23
CA GLN A 147 10.10 -13.04 -10.79
C GLN A 147 11.11 -12.20 -10.02
N ALA A 148 11.06 -10.86 -10.11
CA ALA A 148 12.01 -9.96 -9.43
C ALA A 148 11.53 -8.51 -9.43
N CYS A 149 12.12 -7.67 -8.56
CA CYS A 149 11.89 -6.23 -8.50
C CYS A 149 12.88 -5.40 -9.33
N GLY A 150 13.81 -6.08 -10.02
CA GLY A 150 14.79 -5.47 -10.92
C GLY A 150 15.88 -4.67 -10.21
N LEU A 151 16.45 -3.67 -10.91
CA LEU A 151 17.59 -2.90 -10.42
C LEU A 151 17.20 -1.99 -9.25
N GLY A 152 18.05 -1.97 -8.22
CA GLY A 152 17.79 -1.22 -6.99
C GLY A 152 16.73 -1.87 -6.09
N GLN A 153 16.49 -3.18 -6.26
CA GLN A 153 15.63 -3.92 -5.36
C GLN A 153 16.24 -4.04 -3.96
N GLU A 154 15.37 -3.97 -2.97
CA GLU A 154 15.66 -4.24 -1.57
C GLU A 154 14.73 -5.35 -1.09
N ASP A 155 15.16 -6.13 -0.10
CA ASP A 155 14.28 -7.08 0.58
C ASP A 155 13.33 -6.35 1.56
N TRP A 156 12.24 -7.00 1.93
CA TRP A 156 11.30 -6.50 2.94
C TRP A 156 10.62 -7.58 3.76
#